data_AF-D9UQH3-F1
#
_entry.id   AF-D9UQH3-F1
#
_cell.length_a   1.000
_cell.length_b   1.000
_cell.length_c   1.000
_cell.angle_alpha   90.00
_cell.angle_beta   90.00
_cell.angle_gamma   90.00
#
_symmetry.space_group_name_H-M   'P 1'
#
loop_
_entity.id
_entity.type
_entity.pdbx_description
1 polymer ?
#
loop_
_entity_poly.entity_id
_entity_poly.type
_entity_poly.pdbx_seq_one_letter_code
_entity_poly.pdbx_strand_id
1 'polypeptide(L)' 'MPMLAHKGRASYLGERSEGHEDPGAASAALLLGALADTAGRAGA' A
#
# COMPACT_ATOMS: atom_id res chain seq x y z
N MET A 1 5.51 -1.18 13.38
CA MET A 1 5.23 -2.59 13.72
C MET A 1 5.14 -3.34 12.41
N PRO A 2 5.97 -4.36 12.16
CA PRO A 2 5.80 -5.22 10.98
C PRO A 2 4.43 -5.89 10.99
N MET A 3 3.83 -6.10 9.81
CA MET A 3 2.49 -6.68 9.65
C MET A 3 2.58 -8.11 9.11
N LEU A 4 1.76 -9.01 9.66
CA LEU A 4 1.53 -10.34 9.11
C LEU A 4 0.38 -10.30 8.08
N ALA A 5 0.57 -10.93 6.92
CA ALA A 5 -0.46 -10.96 5.89
C ALA A 5 -1.57 -11.97 6.23
N HIS A 6 -2.81 -11.49 6.39
CA HIS A 6 -3.99 -12.34 6.64
C HIS A 6 -4.90 -12.53 5.42
N LYS A 7 -4.64 -11.82 4.31
CA LYS A 7 -5.42 -11.89 3.07
C LYS A 7 -4.50 -11.89 1.84
N GLY A 8 -5.06 -12.27 0.70
CA GLY A 8 -4.39 -12.22 -0.60
C GLY A 8 -3.35 -13.33 -0.78
N ARG A 9 -2.48 -13.19 -1.79
CA ARG A 9 -1.45 -14.21 -2.09
C ARG A 9 -0.33 -14.25 -1.04
N ALA A 10 -0.06 -13.12 -0.38
CA ALA A 10 0.97 -13.03 0.66
C ALA A 10 0.64 -13.86 1.90
N SER A 11 -0.65 -14.05 2.22
CA SER A 11 -1.04 -14.86 3.39
C SER A 11 -0.69 -16.33 3.26
N TYR A 12 -0.40 -16.83 2.05
CA TYR A 12 0.08 -18.20 1.84
C TYR A 12 1.49 -18.45 2.40
N LEU A 13 2.24 -17.38 2.69
CA LEU A 13 3.61 -17.46 3.18
C LEU A 13 3.72 -17.52 4.71
N GLY A 14 2.61 -17.33 5.44
CA GLY A 14 2.60 -17.30 6.90
C GLY A 14 3.58 -16.25 7.44
N GLU A 15 4.36 -16.63 8.46
CA GLU A 15 5.36 -15.78 9.11
C GLU A 15 6.38 -15.18 8.13
N ARG A 16 6.63 -15.83 6.99
CA ARG A 16 7.55 -15.30 5.97
C ARG A 16 7.05 -14.05 5.25
N SER A 17 5.77 -13.69 5.41
CA SER A 17 5.21 -12.44 4.88
C SER A 17 5.58 -11.22 5.72
N GLU A 18 5.95 -11.42 6.99
CA GLU A 18 6.27 -10.33 7.90
C GLU A 18 7.51 -9.56 7.44
N GLY A 19 7.54 -8.25 7.70
CA GLY A 19 8.66 -7.38 7.34
C GLY A 19 8.75 -7.00 5.86
N HIS A 20 7.81 -7.46 5.02
CA HIS A 20 7.72 -7.08 3.62
C HIS A 20 6.63 -6.02 3.42
N GLU A 21 6.94 -4.98 2.64
CA GLU A 21 5.94 -3.99 2.24
C GLU A 21 4.90 -4.61 1.32
N ASP A 22 3.62 -4.31 1.56
CA ASP A 22 2.54 -4.76 0.70
C ASP A 22 2.53 -3.95 -0.62
N PRO A 23 2.68 -4.59 -1.79
CA PRO A 23 2.72 -3.87 -3.07
C PRO A 23 1.38 -3.18 -3.40
N GLY A 24 0.26 -3.67 -2.86
CA GLY A 24 -1.05 -3.03 -3.00
C GLY A 24 -1.12 -1.71 -2.24
N ALA A 25 -0.65 -1.69 -0.99
CA ALA A 25 -0.53 -0.49 -0.17
C ALA A 25 0.43 0.54 -0.81
N ALA A 26 1.60 0.09 -1.30
CA ALA A 26 2.54 0.97 -2.00
C ALA A 26 1.92 1.61 -3.25
N SER A 27 1.20 0.82 -4.06
CA SER A 27 0.49 1.34 -5.24
C SER A 27 -0.64 2.31 -4.85
N ALA A 28 -1.39 2.01 -3.79
CA ALA A 28 -2.44 2.90 -3.30
C ALA A 28 -1.89 4.24 -2.83
N ALA A 29 -0.72 4.25 -2.17
CA ALA A 29 -0.05 5.48 -1.79
C ALA A 29 0.32 6.34 -3.01
N LEU A 30 0.81 5.73 -4.10
CA LEU A 30 1.09 6.44 -5.35
C LEU A 30 -0.18 7.06 -5.96
N LEU A 31 -1.28 6.30 -6.01
CA LEU A 31 -2.57 6.77 -6.53
C LEU A 31 -3.12 7.94 -5.71
N LEU A 32 -3.10 7.83 -4.38
CA LEU A 32 -3.55 8.90 -3.48
C LEU A 32 -2.65 10.13 -3.57
N GLY A 33 -1.34 9.95 -3.73
CA GLY A 33 -0.39 11.05 -3.95
C GLY A 33 -0.70 11.82 -5.23
N ALA A 34 -0.93 11.11 -6.35
CA ALA A 34 -1.30 11.73 -7.62
C ALA A 34 -2.66 12.44 -7.54
N LEU A 35 -3.62 11.85 -6.82
CA LEU A 35 -4.91 12.49 -6.57
C LEU A 35 -4.75 13.79 -5.78
N ALA A 36 -3.96 13.78 -4.71
CA ALA A 36 -3.72 14.97 -3.89
C ALA A 36 -3.04 16.09 -4.69
N ASP A 37 -2.02 15.76 -5.50
CA ASP A 37 -1.35 16.73 -6.39
C ASP A 37 -2.34 17.33 -7.40
N THR A 38 -3.15 16.48 -8.05
CA THR A 38 -4.16 16.93 -9.02
C THR A 38 -5.22 17.83 -8.36
N ALA A 39 -5.73 17.43 -7.19
CA ALA A 39 -6.73 18.19 -6.45
C ALA A 39 -6.17 19.54 -5.96
N GLY A 40 -4.92 19.58 -5.50
CA GLY A 40 -4.24 20.80 -5.09
C GLY A 40 -4.08 21.81 -6.23
N ARG A 41 -3.81 21.33 -7.46
CA ARG A 41 -3.73 22.19 -8.65
C ARG A 41 -5.09 22.70 -9.11
N ALA A 42 -6.16 21.92 -8.95
CA ALA A 42 -7.51 22.32 -9.35
C ALA A 42 -8.13 23.37 -8.40
N GLY A 43 -7.62 23.49 -7.17
CA GLY A 43 -8.07 24.46 -6.17
C GLY A 43 -7.26 25.75 -6.08
N ALA A 44 -6.20 25.89 -6.89
CA ALA A 44 -5.37 27.10 -7.02
C ALA A 44 -5.78 27.91 -8.25
#